data_AF-A0A931XXL0-F1
#
_entry.id   AF-A0A931XXL0-F1
#
_cell.length_a   1.000
_cell.length_b   1.000
_cell.length_c   1.000
_cell.angle_alpha   90.00
_cell.angle_beta   90.00
_cell.angle_gamma   90.00
#
_symmetry.space_group_name_H-M   'P 1'
#
loop_
_entity.id
_entity.type
_entity.pdbx_description
1 polymer ?
#
loop_
_entity_poly.entity_id
_entity_poly.type
_entity_poly.pdbx_seq_one_letter_code
_entity_poly.pdbx_strand_id
1 'polypeptide(L)' 'MTDRGEKERIPFGEERHREESPCPGCGVYDFELHQAGCPVEECPICGGLRAQCGCDADEVDQS' A
#
# COMPACT_ATOMS: atom_id res chain seq x y z
N MET A 1 10.76 -19.33 8.87
CA MET A 1 9.46 -19.97 8.55
C MET A 1 8.57 -18.90 7.94
N THR A 2 8.66 -18.65 6.64
CA THR A 2 7.83 -17.63 5.99
C THR A 2 6.59 -18.31 5.44
N ASP A 3 5.52 -18.31 6.24
CA ASP A 3 4.17 -18.59 5.76
C ASP A 3 3.76 -17.43 4.83
N ARG A 4 4.04 -17.57 3.53
CA ARG A 4 3.39 -16.74 2.52
C ARG A 4 2.03 -17.35 2.31
N GLY A 5 1.08 -17.02 3.20
CA GLY A 5 -0.28 -17.53 3.17
C GLY A 5 -0.82 -17.58 1.74
N GLU A 6 -1.03 -18.79 1.25
CA GLU A 6 -1.61 -19.06 -0.06
C GLU A 6 -3.00 -18.43 -0.08
N LYS A 7 -3.16 -17.32 -0.81
CA LYS A 7 -4.48 -16.71 -0.97
C LYS A 7 -5.33 -17.70 -1.75
N GLU A 8 -6.33 -18.27 -1.08
CA GLU A 8 -7.27 -19.20 -1.69
C GLU A 8 -7.87 -18.57 -2.94
N ARG A 9 -7.78 -19.27 -4.07
CA ARG A 9 -8.36 -18.76 -5.33
C ARG A 9 -9.87 -18.85 -5.22
N ILE A 10 -10.50 -17.69 -5.33
CA ILE A 10 -11.95 -17.55 -5.31
C ILE A 10 -12.51 -17.58 -6.75
N PRO A 11 -13.72 -18.16 -6.97
CA PRO A 11 -14.39 -18.10 -8.26
C PRO A 11 -14.68 -16.66 -8.69
N PHE A 12 -14.65 -16.42 -10.00
CA PHE A 12 -15.08 -15.15 -10.59
C PHE A 12 -16.55 -14.87 -10.25
N GLY A 13 -16.85 -13.70 -9.70
CA GLY A 13 -18.17 -13.30 -9.21
C GLY A 13 -18.43 -13.61 -7.74
N GLU A 14 -17.55 -14.36 -7.07
CA GLU A 14 -17.59 -14.63 -5.63
C GLU A 14 -16.55 -13.81 -4.84
N GLU A 15 -15.86 -12.87 -5.51
CA GLU A 15 -15.03 -11.92 -4.79
C GLU A 15 -15.86 -11.08 -3.84
N ARG A 16 -15.54 -11.17 -2.55
CA ARG A 16 -16.02 -10.19 -1.59
C ARG A 16 -15.19 -8.94 -1.76
N HIS A 17 -15.86 -7.80 -1.92
CA HIS A 17 -15.19 -6.52 -1.74
C HIS A 17 -14.45 -6.55 -0.40
N ARG A 18 -13.16 -6.22 -0.46
CA ARG A 18 -12.35 -6.10 0.75
C ARG A 18 -13.06 -5.13 1.68
N GLU A 19 -13.25 -5.52 2.93
CA GLU A 19 -13.74 -4.61 3.95
C GLU A 19 -12.77 -3.42 4.00
N GLU A 20 -13.30 -2.21 3.79
CA GLU A 20 -12.52 -0.97 3.78
C GLU A 20 -11.72 -0.91 5.08
N SER A 21 -10.40 -0.93 4.94
CA SER A 21 -9.48 -0.95 6.07
C SER A 21 -8.75 0.39 6.07
N PRO A 22 -8.61 1.04 7.24
CA PRO A 22 -7.95 2.34 7.31
C PRO A 22 -6.50 2.24 6.85
N CYS A 23 -5.97 3.33 6.29
CA CYS A 23 -4.58 3.44 5.86
C CYS A 23 -3.65 3.06 7.03
N PRO A 24 -2.71 2.10 6.84
CA PRO A 24 -1.83 1.67 7.93
C PRO A 24 -0.85 2.76 8.39
N GLY A 25 -0.61 3.79 7.56
CA GLY A 25 0.28 4.90 7.89
C GLY A 25 -0.39 6.10 8.55
N CYS A 26 -1.68 6.32 8.34
CA CYS A 26 -2.37 7.52 8.85
C CYS A 26 -3.81 7.31 9.36
N GLY A 27 -4.37 6.11 9.21
CA GLY A 27 -5.65 5.73 9.82
C GLY A 27 -6.92 6.20 9.11
N VAL A 28 -6.80 6.97 8.02
CA VAL A 28 -7.98 7.44 7.25
C VAL A 28 -8.49 6.34 6.32
N TYR A 29 -9.78 6.38 6.02
CA TYR A 29 -10.45 5.41 5.13
C TYR A 29 -10.30 5.78 3.66
N ASP A 30 -10.68 4.84 2.79
CA ASP A 30 -10.72 5.07 1.35
C ASP A 30 -11.54 6.34 1.03
N PHE A 31 -11.07 7.10 0.03
CA PHE A 31 -11.62 8.40 -0.40
C PHE A 31 -11.45 9.57 0.58
N GLU A 32 -10.84 9.37 1.76
CA GLU A 32 -10.44 10.47 2.65
C GLU A 32 -9.04 11.02 2.31
N LEU A 33 -8.77 12.27 2.69
CA LEU A 33 -7.45 12.89 2.50
C LEU A 33 -6.45 12.36 3.55
N HIS A 34 -5.35 11.78 3.08
CA HIS A 34 -4.24 11.39 3.94
C HIS A 34 -3.56 12.60 4.57
N GLN A 35 -2.94 12.40 5.74
CA GLN A 35 -2.06 13.41 6.32
C GLN A 35 -0.84 13.65 5.44
N ALA A 36 -0.36 14.90 5.40
CA ALA A 36 0.90 15.23 4.73
C ALA A 36 2.05 14.40 5.33
N GLY A 37 2.86 13.77 4.49
CA GLY A 37 3.93 12.87 4.91
C GLY A 37 3.47 11.47 5.33
N CYS A 38 2.26 11.03 4.93
CA CYS A 38 1.85 9.64 5.13
C CYS A 38 2.85 8.70 4.42
N PRO A 39 3.49 7.75 5.11
CA PRO A 39 4.54 6.90 4.52
C PRO A 39 4.02 5.95 3.42
N VAL A 40 2.69 5.77 3.34
CA VAL A 40 2.04 5.00 2.27
C VAL A 40 1.95 5.82 0.98
N GLU A 41 1.74 7.13 1.10
CA GLU A 41 1.61 8.06 -0.03
C GLU A 41 2.92 8.78 -0.37
N GLU A 42 3.90 8.77 0.53
CA GLU A 42 5.20 9.39 0.33
C GLU A 42 6.22 8.39 -0.23
N CYS A 43 6.98 8.83 -1.22
CA CYS A 43 8.09 8.08 -1.77
C CYS A 43 9.25 8.11 -0.78
N PRO A 44 9.74 6.96 -0.30
CA PRO A 44 10.84 6.93 0.67
C PRO A 44 12.19 7.38 0.09
N ILE A 45 12.31 7.45 -1.24
CA ILE A 45 13.57 7.83 -1.92
C ILE A 45 13.65 9.34 -2.09
N CYS A 46 12.56 9.99 -2.52
CA CYS A 46 12.57 11.40 -2.89
C CYS A 46 11.64 12.30 -2.06
N GLY A 47 10.82 11.73 -1.17
CA GLY A 47 9.82 12.47 -0.39
C GLY A 47 8.64 13.00 -1.20
N GLY A 48 8.58 12.70 -2.50
CA GLY A 48 7.47 13.08 -3.38
C GLY A 48 6.26 12.15 -3.24
N LEU A 49 5.16 12.45 -3.94
CA LEU A 49 3.99 11.57 -3.94
C LEU A 49 4.32 10.25 -4.65
N ARG A 50 4.13 9.12 -3.96
CA ARG A 50 4.47 7.77 -4.41
C ARG A 50 3.75 7.37 -5.69
N ALA A 51 2.49 7.80 -5.85
CA ALA A 51 1.71 7.56 -7.07
C ALA A 51 2.22 8.33 -8.31
N GLN A 52 3.07 9.34 -8.12
CA GLN A 52 3.58 10.22 -9.19
C GLN A 52 5.11 10.18 -9.31
N CYS A 53 5.82 9.57 -8.36
CA CYS A 53 7.27 9.48 -8.42
C CYS A 53 7.71 8.45 -9.47
N GLY A 54 8.78 8.73 -10.20
CA GLY A 54 9.43 7.78 -11.12
C GLY A 54 10.58 7.02 -10.47
N CYS A 55 10.61 6.91 -9.14
CA CYS A 55 11.68 6.22 -8.43
C CYS A 55 11.43 4.70 -8.44
N ASP A 56 12.44 3.91 -8.79
CA ASP A 56 12.38 2.47 -8.74
C ASP A 56 12.33 1.99 -7.28
N ALA A 57 11.25 1.30 -6.91
CA ALA A 57 11.01 0.83 -5.54
C ALA A 57 11.90 -0.36 -5.13
N ASP A 58 12.60 -0.98 -6.08
CA ASP A 58 13.55 -2.07 -5.86
C ASP A 58 14.95 -1.59 -5.44
N GLU A 59 15.25 -0.29 -5.57
CA GLU A 59 16.58 0.29 -5.28
C GLU A 59 16.69 0.83 -3.83
N VAL A 60 15.95 0.24 -2.89
CA VAL A 60 16.05 0.48 -1.44
C VAL A 60 16.35 -0.83 -0.71
N ASP A 61 17.29 -1.61 -1.24
CA ASP A 61 17.91 -2.74 -0.54
C ASP A 61 19.32 -2.34 -0.02
N GLN A 62 19.36 -2.09 1.30
CA GLN A 62 20.46 -2.34 2.23
C GLN A 62 21.73 -1.46 2.16
N SER A 63 21.90 -0.64 3.21
CA SER A 63 23.21 -0.28 3.78
C SER A 63 23.21 -0.59 5.27
#